data_AF-A0A1G7D985-F1
#
_entry.id   AF-A0A1G7D985-F1
#
_cell.length_a   1.000
_cell.length_b   1.000
_cell.length_c   1.000
_cell.angle_alpha   90.00
_cell.angle_beta   90.00
_cell.angle_gamma   90.00
#
_symmetry.space_group_name_H-M   'P 1'
#
loop_
_entity.id
_entity.type
_entity.pdbx_description
1 polymer ?
#
loop_
_entity_poly.entity_id
_entity_poly.type
_entity_poly.pdbx_seq_one_letter_code
_entity_poly.pdbx_strand_id
1 'polypeptide(L)'
;MELKTARLTLLIDPHEKEAFERLCALQDRTASQVVRQLARDYFTQHGVQYMARGVSAREFAARFDIPALRPRSDSLGAALSAVRRRAVRPRA
;
A
#
# COMPACT_ATOMS: atom_id res chain seq x y z
N MET A 1 -3.70 -0.20 14.64
CA MET A 1 -2.97 -1.32 13.98
C MET A 1 -1.49 -1.04 14.13
N GLU A 2 -0.72 -2.00 14.65
CA GLU A 2 0.70 -1.79 14.94
C GLU A 2 1.51 -1.73 13.64
N LEU A 3 2.21 -0.62 13.42
CA LEU A 3 3.06 -0.38 12.26
C LEU A 3 4.39 -1.12 12.46
N LYS A 4 4.47 -2.39 12.03
CA LYS A 4 5.73 -3.14 12.02
C LYS A 4 6.73 -2.44 11.07
N THR A 5 7.64 -1.66 11.63
CA THR A 5 8.75 -1.04 10.91
C THR A 5 9.91 -2.04 10.81
N ALA A 6 10.49 -2.17 9.61
CA ALA A 6 11.69 -2.95 9.38
C ALA A 6 12.88 -2.00 9.09
N ARG A 7 14.08 -2.37 9.54
CA ARG A 7 15.32 -1.64 9.23
C ARG A 7 16.00 -2.29 8.02
N LEU A 8 16.47 -1.46 7.10
CA LEU A 8 17.33 -1.84 5.98
C LEU A 8 18.71 -1.23 6.22
N THR A 9 19.74 -2.08 6.34
CA THR A 9 21.13 -1.66 6.49
C THR A 9 21.85 -1.92 5.17
N LEU A 10 22.55 -0.90 4.66
CA LEU A 10 23.31 -0.95 3.41
C LEU A 10 24.76 -0.59 3.73
N LEU A 11 25.71 -1.38 3.23
CA LEU A 11 27.13 -1.05 3.25
C LEU A 11 27.46 -0.41 1.90
N ILE A 12 27.97 0.82 1.94
CA ILE A 12 28.38 1.59 0.77
C ILE A 12 29.71 2.27 1.07
N ASP A 13 30.43 2.67 0.02
CA ASP A 13 31.66 3.42 0.17
C ASP A 13 31.42 4.77 0.88
N PRO A 14 32.34 5.23 1.76
CA PRO A 14 32.19 6.50 2.47
C PRO A 14 32.06 7.71 1.54
N HIS A 15 32.80 7.77 0.43
CA HIS A 15 32.73 8.88 -0.51
C HIS A 15 31.41 8.86 -1.30
N GLU A 16 30.93 7.68 -1.68
CA GLU A 16 29.61 7.52 -2.30
C GLU A 16 28.49 7.98 -1.36
N LYS A 17 28.56 7.59 -0.08
CA LYS A 17 27.60 8.03 0.94
C LYS A 17 27.53 9.55 1.03
N GLU A 18 28.69 10.20 1.14
CA GLU A 18 28.75 11.65 1.25
C GLU A 18 28.22 12.36 -0.01
N ALA A 19 28.59 11.88 -1.20
CA ALA A 19 28.11 12.44 -2.45
C ALA A 19 26.58 12.30 -2.57
N PHE A 20 26.05 11.14 -2.19
CA PHE A 20 24.61 10.89 -2.18
C PHE A 20 23.88 11.79 -1.18
N GLU A 21 24.39 11.95 0.03
CA GLU A 21 23.80 12.82 1.05
C GLU A 21 23.82 14.29 0.64
N ARG A 22 24.91 14.76 0.03
CA ARG A 22 25.00 16.12 -0.53
C ARG A 22 23.96 16.34 -1.64
N LEU A 23 23.83 15.39 -2.57
CA LEU A 23 22.84 15.47 -3.63
C LEU A 23 21.41 15.52 -3.08
N CYS A 24 21.10 14.69 -2.07
CA CYS A 24 19.80 14.71 -1.41
C CYS A 24 19.52 16.05 -0.74
N ALA A 25 20.52 16.64 -0.06
CA ALA A 25 20.40 17.94 0.60
C ALA A 25 20.12 19.08 -0.39
N LEU A 26 20.75 19.06 -1.57
CA LEU A 26 20.50 20.03 -2.65
C LEU A 26 19.06 19.99 -3.18
N GLN A 27 18.33 18.90 -2.95
CA GLN A 27 16.96 18.68 -3.41
C GLN A 27 15.94 18.77 -2.27
N ASP A 28 16.36 19.19 -1.07
CA ASP A 28 15.53 19.21 0.15
C ASP A 28 14.93 17.83 0.50
N ARG A 29 15.68 16.76 0.19
CA ARG A 29 15.29 15.38 0.50
C ARG A 29 16.26 14.74 1.48
N THR A 30 15.76 13.76 2.23
CA THR A 30 16.63 12.89 3.04
C THR A 30 16.98 11.63 2.27
N ALA A 31 18.19 11.09 2.49
CA ALA A 31 18.64 9.84 1.88
C ALA A 31 17.61 8.70 2.05
N SER A 32 16.99 8.61 3.22
CA SER A 32 15.95 7.61 3.50
C SER A 32 14.69 7.77 2.65
N GLN A 33 14.30 9.00 2.29
CA GLN A 33 13.17 9.23 1.38
C GLN A 33 13.49 8.78 -0.03
N VAL A 34 14.68 9.14 -0.52
CA VAL A 34 15.14 8.78 -1.87
C VAL A 34 15.27 7.26 -2.00
N VAL A 35 15.92 6.58 -1.05
CA VAL A 35 16.06 5.11 -1.06
C VAL A 35 14.70 4.40 -1.05
N ARG A 36 13.72 4.92 -0.29
CA ARG A 36 12.36 4.36 -0.29
C ARG A 36 11.66 4.53 -1.63
N GLN A 37 11.86 5.65 -2.32
CA GLN A 37 11.28 5.87 -3.65
C GLN A 37 11.96 4.95 -4.67
N LEU A 38 13.29 4.88 -4.67
CA LEU A 38 14.06 3.97 -5.51
C LEU A 38 13.62 2.51 -5.35
N ALA A 39 13.39 2.05 -4.12
CA ALA A 39 12.88 0.70 -3.87
C ALA A 39 11.49 0.46 -4.49
N ARG A 40 10.59 1.46 -4.41
CA ARG A 40 9.25 1.37 -5.01
C ARG A 40 9.33 1.33 -6.53
N ASP A 41 10.13 2.21 -7.12
CA ASP A 41 10.33 2.28 -8.57
C ASP A 41 10.94 0.99 -9.10
N TYR A 42 11.89 0.40 -8.35
CA TYR A 42 12.48 -0.89 -8.67
C TYR A 42 11.44 -2.02 -8.68
N PHE A 43 10.55 -2.07 -7.67
CA PHE A 43 9.45 -3.05 -7.69
C PHE A 43 8.54 -2.88 -8.91
N THR A 44 8.18 -1.64 -9.24
CA THR A 44 7.35 -1.34 -10.42
C THR A 44 8.04 -1.78 -11.72
N GLN A 45 9.33 -1.49 -11.89
CA GLN A 45 10.11 -1.90 -13.05
C GLN A 45 10.17 -3.42 -13.21
N HIS A 46 10.21 -4.16 -12.11
CA HIS A 46 10.24 -5.62 -12.10
C HIS A 46 8.84 -6.28 -12.04
N GLY A 47 7.76 -5.50 -12.16
CA GLY A 47 6.39 -6.01 -12.13
C GLY A 47 5.94 -6.55 -10.77
N VAL A 48 6.67 -6.23 -9.70
CA VAL A 48 6.33 -6.63 -8.33
C VAL A 48 5.32 -5.63 -7.76
N GLN A 49 4.13 -6.11 -7.43
CA GLN A 49 3.11 -5.29 -6.79
C GLN A 49 3.45 -5.08 -5.30
N TYR A 50 4.00 -3.91 -4.97
CA TYR A 50 4.22 -3.51 -3.59
C TYR A 50 2.99 -2.77 -3.02
N MET A 51 2.24 -3.45 -2.16
CA MET A 51 1.16 -2.84 -1.38
C MET A 51 1.71 -2.29 -0.06
N ALA A 52 1.77 -0.97 0.09
CA ALA A 52 2.15 -0.34 1.34
C ALA A 52 1.16 -0.76 2.44
N ARG A 53 1.66 -1.49 3.45
CA ARG A 53 0.82 -2.05 4.51
C ARG A 53 0.16 -0.91 5.31
N GLY A 54 -1.17 -0.85 5.28
CA GLY A 54 -1.96 0.21 5.91
C GLY A 54 -2.71 1.13 4.92
N VAL A 55 -2.41 1.05 3.62
CA VAL A 55 -3.29 1.62 2.59
C VAL A 55 -4.20 0.49 2.14
N SER A 56 -5.50 0.58 2.45
CA SER A 56 -6.46 -0.37 1.87
C SER A 56 -6.43 -0.20 0.35
N ALA A 57 -6.56 -1.31 -0.41
CA ALA A 57 -6.70 -1.24 -1.87
C ALA A 57 -7.78 -0.22 -2.30
N ARG A 58 -8.79 -0.02 -1.44
CA ARG A 58 -9.84 0.99 -1.54
C ARG A 58 -9.33 2.44 -1.42
N GLU A 59 -8.48 2.77 -0.45
CA GLU A 59 -7.87 4.10 -0.31
C GLU A 59 -6.89 4.41 -1.45
N PHE A 60 -6.14 3.41 -1.90
CA PHE A 60 -5.24 3.58 -3.04
C PHE A 60 -6.05 3.89 -4.32
N ALA A 61 -7.11 3.13 -4.60
CA ALA A 61 -7.99 3.39 -5.74
C ALA A 61 -8.72 4.74 -5.65
N ALA A 62 -9.13 5.15 -4.45
CA ALA A 62 -9.82 6.42 -4.22
C ALA A 62 -8.89 7.64 -4.38
N ARG A 63 -7.60 7.52 -4.05
CA ARG A 63 -6.64 8.64 -4.08
C ARG A 63 -6.09 8.94 -5.48
N PHE A 64 -6.09 7.97 -6.37
CA PHE A 64 -5.55 8.09 -7.72
C PHE A 64 -6.63 8.10 -8.83
N ASP A 65 -7.91 8.20 -8.45
CA ASP A 65 -9.07 8.24 -9.36
C ASP A 65 -9.04 7.16 -10.45
N ILE A 66 -8.56 5.95 -10.10
CA ILE A 66 -8.42 4.83 -11.03
C ILE A 66 -9.77 4.07 -11.08
N PRO A 67 -10.55 4.13 -12.17
CA PRO A 67 -11.91 3.58 -12.19
C PRO A 67 -11.96 2.05 -12.17
N ALA A 68 -10.85 1.38 -12.52
CA ALA A 68 -10.79 -0.05 -12.80
C ALA A 68 -10.84 -0.97 -11.57
N LEU A 69 -10.79 -0.43 -10.34
CA LEU A 69 -10.79 -1.23 -9.11
C LEU A 69 -12.00 -0.99 -8.19
N ARG A 70 -13.06 -0.31 -8.66
CA ARG A 70 -14.32 -0.25 -7.89
C ARG A 70 -14.93 -1.65 -7.85
N PRO A 71 -15.01 -2.33 -6.69
CA PRO A 71 -15.77 -3.58 -6.63
C PRO A 71 -17.23 -3.24 -6.92
N ARG A 72 -17.86 -4.01 -7.82
CA ARG A 72 -19.32 -3.95 -8.03
C ARG A 72 -19.99 -4.07 -6.66
N SER A 73 -20.80 -3.09 -6.30
CA SER A 73 -21.53 -2.95 -5.02
C SER A 73 -22.51 -4.09 -4.70
N ASP A 74 -22.56 -5.15 -5.49
CA ASP A 74 -23.77 -5.96 -5.62
C ASP A 74 -23.75 -7.28 -4.85
N SER A 75 -22.73 -7.60 -4.05
CA SER A 75 -22.68 -8.90 -3.35
C SER A 75 -22.61 -8.86 -1.82
N LEU A 76 -22.47 -7.70 -1.16
CA LEU A 76 -22.59 -7.65 0.32
C LEU A 76 -24.03 -7.47 0.84
N GLY A 77 -24.96 -6.99 0.00
CA GLY A 77 -26.37 -6.85 0.40
C GLY A 77 -27.19 -8.15 0.30
N ALA A 78 -26.85 -9.06 -0.61
CA ALA A 78 -27.65 -10.26 -0.88
C ALA A 78 -27.42 -11.37 0.16
N ALA A 79 -26.19 -11.54 0.67
CA ALA A 79 -25.87 -12.61 1.62
C ALA A 79 -26.48 -12.39 3.02
N LEU A 80 -26.57 -11.13 3.47
CA LEU A 80 -27.16 -10.78 4.78
C LEU A 80 -28.70 -10.84 4.78
N SER A 81 -29.35 -10.73 3.62
CA SER A 81 -30.80 -10.90 3.44
C SER A 81 -31.23 -12.38 3.49
N ALA A 82 -30.40 -13.29 2.97
CA ALA A 82 -30.71 -14.73 2.95
C ALA A 82 -30.65 -15.38 4.33
N VAL A 83 -29.72 -14.94 5.19
CA VAL A 83 -29.60 -15.46 6.56
C VAL A 83 -30.77 -15.01 7.45
N ARG A 84 -31.33 -13.81 7.23
CA ARG A 84 -32.52 -13.34 7.95
C ARG A 84 -33.81 -14.08 7.58
N ARG A 85 -33.88 -14.74 6.42
CA ARG A 85 -35.06 -15.54 6.02
C ARG A 85 -35.08 -16.97 6.59
N ARG A 86 -34.04 -17.40 7.32
CA ARG A 86 -34.06 -18.68 8.07
C ARG A 86 -34.35 -18.49 9.56
N ALA A 87 -34.86 -17.31 9.95
CA ALA A 87 -35.31 -17.03 11.32
C ALA A 87 -36.84 -16.92 11.45
N VAL A 88 -37.60 -17.26 10.40
CA VAL A 88 -39.07 -17.23 10.43
C VAL A 88 -39.63 -18.44 9.68
N ARG A 89 -39.86 -19.55 10.40
CA ARG A 89 -41.04 -20.38 10.15
C ARG A 89 -41.72 -20.77 11.47
N PRO A 90 -43.06 -20.72 11.54
CA PRO A 90 -43.83 -20.71 12.79
C PRO A 90 -44.50 -22.06 13.12
N ARG A 91 -44.89 -22.18 14.40
CA ARG A 91 -45.97 -22.99 15.01
C ARG A 91 -46.22 -24.43 14.51
N ALA A 92 -46.07 -25.38 15.43
CA ALA A 92 -47.19 -26.16 15.96
C ALA A 92 -46.97 -26.35 17.46
#